data_AF-A0A8B9VLJ4-F1
#
_entry.id   AF-A0A8B9VLJ4-F1
#
_cell.length_a   1.000
_cell.length_b   1.000
_cell.length_c   1.000
_cell.angle_alpha   90.00
_cell.angle_beta   90.00
_cell.angle_gamma   90.00
#
_symmetry.space_group_name_H-M   'P 1'
#
loop_
_entity.id
_entity.type
_entity.pdbx_description
1 polymer ?
#
loop_
_entity_poly.entity_id
_entity_poly.type
_entity_poly.pdbx_seq_one_letter_code
_entity_poly.pdbx_strand_id
1 'polypeptide(L)'
;MLHTFFLLIFLSKASFLKTEPNVRSSVISALEKVTVFMESRYQDINLDAVLGFHVLQGYLKGALEKWPSEHELLAQRAQVESVVKKLSPLIAKAMYSLEQNDPKYFKEFAPILGPHFWVFPHSWNQTDTLLAYTSFGSSKCFTEKTSDMCYTYLLGTWKENGKSCVVTSTCRNIMTKLGCSGYSLSHQLFYFMFADMKGCSDHLFLTSQYYKNIFCASMMKINLQIESNGFESSSRDLFMENIMLCGMSGFSDFYKLRWLEKILAWQKPKEGCFGEPIEDFEYSAGTEDQKKLLRRVKRREKMFTDGCSSHSTAVAVGSLGGFLYYYCC
;
A
#
# COMPACT_ATOMS: atom_id res chain seq x y z
N MET A 1 -56.53 36.96 5.22
CA MET A 1 -55.60 36.09 4.47
C MET A 1 -54.19 36.39 4.96
N LEU A 2 -53.67 35.58 5.87
CA LEU A 2 -52.29 35.66 6.36
C LEU A 2 -51.52 34.53 5.68
N HIS A 3 -50.61 34.82 4.76
CA HIS A 3 -49.75 33.81 4.16
C HIS A 3 -48.44 33.72 4.94
N THR A 4 -48.34 32.65 5.73
CA THR A 4 -47.13 32.24 6.44
C THR A 4 -46.16 31.62 5.45
N PHE A 5 -45.03 32.28 5.18
CA PHE A 5 -43.93 31.72 4.39
C PHE A 5 -43.08 30.83 5.30
N PHE A 6 -43.12 29.51 5.08
CA PHE A 6 -42.18 28.56 5.68
C PHE A 6 -40.84 28.64 4.92
N LEU A 7 -39.80 29.14 5.59
CA LEU A 7 -38.42 29.06 5.10
C LEU A 7 -37.86 27.67 5.46
N LEU A 8 -37.79 26.78 4.46
CA LEU A 8 -37.05 25.52 4.55
C LEU A 8 -35.55 25.84 4.46
N ILE A 9 -34.87 25.79 5.60
CA ILE A 9 -33.41 25.81 5.65
C ILE A 9 -32.90 24.44 5.18
N PHE A 10 -32.53 24.34 3.91
CA PHE A 10 -31.73 23.24 3.41
C PHE A 10 -30.31 23.37 3.99
N LEU A 11 -30.02 22.59 5.04
CA LEU A 11 -28.65 22.29 5.44
C LEU A 11 -28.02 21.41 4.36
N SER A 12 -27.47 22.04 3.32
CA SER A 12 -26.50 21.37 2.45
C SER A 12 -25.29 21.00 3.31
N LYS A 13 -25.06 19.71 3.53
CA LYS A 13 -23.74 19.21 3.89
C LYS A 13 -22.82 19.53 2.71
N ALA A 14 -22.26 20.72 2.70
CA ALA A 14 -21.14 21.04 1.82
C ALA A 14 -20.02 20.06 2.18
N SER A 15 -19.71 19.12 1.29
CA SER A 15 -18.42 18.46 1.34
C SER A 15 -17.41 19.58 1.14
N PHE A 16 -16.70 19.96 2.20
CA PHE A 16 -15.56 20.85 2.08
C PHE A 16 -14.56 20.14 1.18
N LEU A 17 -14.51 20.54 -0.10
CA LEU A 17 -13.37 20.25 -0.97
C LEU A 17 -12.16 20.82 -0.23
N LYS A 18 -11.35 19.95 0.37
CA LYS A 18 -10.12 20.36 1.04
C LYS A 18 -9.23 21.02 -0.02
N THR A 19 -8.81 22.25 0.22
CA THR A 19 -7.73 22.87 -0.54
C THR A 19 -6.46 22.02 -0.44
N GLU A 20 -5.58 22.03 -1.44
CA GLU A 20 -4.33 21.24 -1.45
C GLU A 20 -3.46 21.43 -0.18
N PRO A 21 -3.32 22.64 0.40
CA PRO A 21 -2.64 22.81 1.69
C PRO A 21 -3.30 22.03 2.84
N ASN A 22 -4.64 21.98 2.90
CA ASN A 22 -5.38 21.22 3.91
C ASN A 22 -5.26 19.70 3.70
N VAL A 23 -5.09 19.26 2.45
CA VAL A 23 -4.82 17.87 2.10
C VAL A 23 -3.44 17.46 2.64
N ARG A 24 -2.38 18.21 2.33
CA ARG A 24 -1.01 17.92 2.80
C ARG A 24 -0.92 17.84 4.32
N SER A 25 -1.47 18.82 5.04
CA SER A 25 -1.48 18.81 6.51
C SER A 25 -2.19 17.58 7.08
N SER A 26 -3.32 17.17 6.47
CA SER A 26 -4.05 15.97 6.91
C SER A 26 -3.23 14.70 6.73
N VAL A 27 -2.53 14.57 5.59
CA VAL A 27 -1.66 13.43 5.29
C VAL A 27 -0.46 13.40 6.24
N ILE A 28 0.23 14.52 6.41
CA ILE A 28 1.39 14.65 7.31
C ILE A 28 1.00 14.25 8.75
N SER A 29 -0.14 14.75 9.24
CA SER A 29 -0.64 14.39 10.58
C SER A 29 -0.93 12.88 10.72
N ALA A 30 -1.49 12.25 9.69
CA ALA A 30 -1.69 10.80 9.69
C ALA A 30 -0.35 10.04 9.71
N LEU A 31 0.65 10.52 8.96
CA LEU A 31 2.00 9.94 8.92
C LEU A 31 2.79 10.14 10.23
N GLU A 32 2.56 11.23 10.95
CA GLU A 32 3.12 11.42 12.30
C GLU A 32 2.56 10.38 13.27
N LYS A 33 1.24 10.14 13.26
CA LYS A 33 0.59 9.15 14.12
C LYS A 33 1.06 7.73 13.85
N VAL A 34 1.18 7.35 12.58
CA VAL A 34 1.65 5.99 12.23
C VAL A 34 3.14 5.79 12.52
N THR A 35 3.92 6.87 12.55
CA THR A 35 5.32 6.84 13.01
C THR A 35 5.39 6.56 14.51
N VAL A 36 4.48 7.15 15.31
CA VAL A 36 4.35 6.83 16.75
C VAL A 36 3.92 5.37 16.95
N PHE A 37 2.98 4.87 16.15
CA PHE A 37 2.62 3.45 16.15
C PHE A 37 3.86 2.56 15.90
N MET A 38 4.65 2.87 14.86
CA MET A 38 5.88 2.13 14.55
C MET A 38 6.86 2.14 15.73
N GLU A 39 7.06 3.29 16.36
CA GLU A 39 7.93 3.42 17.55
C GLU A 39 7.49 2.51 18.70
N SER A 40 6.18 2.34 18.89
CA SER A 40 5.62 1.49 19.94
C SER A 40 5.53 -0.01 19.60
N ARG A 41 5.77 -0.40 18.33
CA ARG A 41 5.53 -1.76 17.82
C ARG A 41 6.65 -2.32 16.94
N TYR A 42 7.78 -1.62 16.78
CA TYR A 42 8.83 -2.04 15.83
C TYR A 42 9.36 -3.47 16.07
N GLN A 43 9.29 -3.98 17.31
CA GLN A 43 9.69 -5.35 17.64
C GLN A 43 8.69 -6.40 17.19
N ASP A 44 7.45 -5.96 16.99
CA ASP A 44 6.32 -6.81 16.69
C ASP A 44 5.90 -6.78 15.25
N ILE A 45 6.23 -5.77 14.47
CA ILE A 45 5.78 -5.70 13.07
C ILE A 45 6.43 -6.80 12.20
N ASN A 46 5.72 -7.21 11.14
CA ASN A 46 6.20 -8.20 10.17
C ASN A 46 6.96 -7.53 9.00
N LEU A 47 7.44 -8.33 8.03
CA LEU A 47 8.11 -7.82 6.83
C LEU A 47 7.25 -6.80 6.06
N ASP A 48 5.95 -7.05 5.92
CA ASP A 48 5.06 -6.17 5.13
C ASP A 48 5.07 -4.75 5.69
N ALA A 49 4.93 -4.62 7.02
CA ALA A 49 5.03 -3.34 7.70
C ALA A 49 6.40 -2.69 7.52
N VAL A 50 7.49 -3.45 7.73
CA VAL A 50 8.85 -2.92 7.49
C VAL A 50 9.00 -2.40 6.06
N LEU A 51 8.46 -3.15 5.08
CA LEU A 51 8.46 -2.76 3.68
C LEU A 51 7.65 -1.50 3.41
N GLY A 52 6.42 -1.42 3.95
CA GLY A 52 5.56 -0.24 3.83
C GLY A 52 6.22 1.01 4.39
N PHE A 53 6.91 0.91 5.54
CA PHE A 53 7.68 2.03 6.11
C PHE A 53 8.92 2.39 5.29
N HIS A 54 9.59 1.43 4.66
CA HIS A 54 10.65 1.72 3.67
C HIS A 54 10.12 2.49 2.47
N VAL A 55 8.98 2.05 1.91
CA VAL A 55 8.31 2.74 0.81
C VAL A 55 7.90 4.15 1.22
N LEU A 56 7.30 4.32 2.41
CA LEU A 56 6.98 5.63 2.96
C LEU A 56 8.21 6.53 3.05
N GLN A 57 9.31 6.03 3.63
CA GLN A 57 10.55 6.81 3.73
C GLN A 57 11.05 7.27 2.36
N GLY A 58 10.97 6.40 1.36
CA GLY A 58 11.31 6.73 -0.02
C GLY A 58 10.44 7.85 -0.60
N TYR A 59 9.12 7.74 -0.45
CA TYR A 59 8.19 8.79 -0.86
C TYR A 59 8.45 10.13 -0.18
N LEU A 60 8.69 10.13 1.14
CA LEU A 60 8.94 11.36 1.89
C LEU A 60 10.24 12.04 1.45
N LYS A 61 11.31 11.27 1.24
CA LYS A 61 12.58 11.80 0.71
C LYS A 61 12.38 12.38 -0.69
N GLY A 62 11.72 11.66 -1.59
CA GLY A 62 11.43 12.15 -2.94
C GLY A 62 10.52 13.39 -2.95
N ALA A 63 9.57 13.49 -2.02
CA ALA A 63 8.73 14.68 -1.88
C ALA A 63 9.55 15.88 -1.38
N LEU A 64 10.49 15.67 -0.43
CA LEU A 64 11.39 16.71 0.08
C LEU A 64 12.35 17.26 -0.98
N GLU A 65 12.83 16.41 -1.89
CA GLU A 65 13.69 16.81 -3.02
C GLU A 65 12.98 17.79 -3.97
N LYS A 66 11.67 17.63 -4.14
CA LYS A 66 10.83 18.44 -5.05
C LYS A 66 10.04 19.53 -4.33
N TRP A 67 10.17 19.64 -3.00
CA TRP A 67 9.30 20.48 -2.19
C TRP A 67 9.46 21.98 -2.54
N PRO A 68 8.36 22.71 -2.82
CA PRO A 68 8.43 24.13 -3.17
C PRO A 68 9.08 24.98 -2.07
N SER A 69 9.82 26.02 -2.45
CA SER A 69 10.50 26.92 -1.50
C SER A 69 9.60 28.05 -0.96
N GLU A 70 8.28 27.90 -1.09
CA GLU A 70 7.30 28.90 -0.65
C GLU A 70 7.25 28.97 0.89
N HIS A 71 7.20 30.19 1.43
CA HIS A 71 7.27 30.43 2.87
C HIS A 71 6.13 29.73 3.64
N GLU A 72 4.93 29.71 3.08
CA GLU A 72 3.74 29.06 3.66
C GLU A 72 3.89 27.53 3.80
N LEU A 73 4.82 26.92 3.06
CA LEU A 73 5.03 25.47 3.00
C LEU A 73 6.24 25.00 3.82
N LEU A 74 6.99 25.93 4.42
CA LEU A 74 8.17 25.60 5.24
C LEU A 74 7.80 24.81 6.50
N ALA A 75 6.66 25.12 7.11
CA ALA A 75 6.18 24.39 8.29
C ALA A 75 5.89 22.92 7.94
N GLN A 76 5.16 22.67 6.85
CA GLN A 76 4.85 21.33 6.37
C GLN A 76 6.12 20.57 5.96
N ARG A 77 7.06 21.25 5.29
CA ARG A 77 8.38 20.68 4.95
C ARG A 77 9.11 20.20 6.20
N ALA A 78 9.19 21.04 7.24
CA ALA A 78 9.85 20.71 8.50
C ALA A 78 9.18 19.52 9.22
N GLN A 79 7.84 19.40 9.13
CA GLN A 79 7.14 18.22 9.65
C GLN A 79 7.54 16.94 8.90
N VAL A 80 7.60 16.99 7.57
CA VAL A 80 8.05 15.84 6.75
C VAL A 80 9.50 15.47 7.05
N GLU A 81 10.40 16.45 7.17
CA GLU A 81 11.80 16.23 7.59
C GLU A 81 11.88 15.56 8.97
N SER A 82 11.04 15.99 9.93
CA SER A 82 10.94 15.38 11.26
C SER A 82 10.47 13.92 11.18
N VAL A 83 9.46 13.62 10.37
CA VAL A 83 8.98 12.24 10.16
C VAL A 83 10.09 11.37 9.56
N VAL A 84 10.80 11.82 8.52
CA VAL A 84 11.93 11.09 7.91
C VAL A 84 13.04 10.82 8.92
N LYS A 85 13.39 11.83 9.73
CA LYS A 85 14.42 11.72 10.78
C LYS A 85 14.04 10.68 11.83
N LYS A 86 12.77 10.58 12.22
CA LYS A 86 12.26 9.56 13.16
C LYS A 86 12.19 8.17 12.54
N LEU A 87 11.72 8.05 11.31
CA LEU A 87 11.56 6.75 10.63
C LEU A 87 12.90 6.05 10.41
N SER A 88 13.97 6.78 10.10
CA SER A 88 15.28 6.20 9.77
C SER A 88 15.82 5.22 10.83
N PRO A 89 15.98 5.60 12.11
CA PRO A 89 16.41 4.67 13.14
C PRO A 89 15.33 3.62 13.49
N LEU A 90 14.04 3.93 13.35
CA LEU A 90 12.96 2.96 13.62
C LEU A 90 12.94 1.81 12.62
N ILE A 91 13.11 2.11 11.34
CA ILE A 91 13.23 1.11 10.27
C ILE A 91 14.44 0.21 10.54
N ALA A 92 15.60 0.77 10.88
CA ALA A 92 16.78 -0.02 11.22
C ALA A 92 16.55 -0.96 12.42
N LYS A 93 15.89 -0.48 13.48
CA LYS A 93 15.50 -1.31 14.64
C LYS A 93 14.50 -2.40 14.26
N ALA A 94 13.52 -2.09 13.42
CA ALA A 94 12.52 -3.05 12.96
C ALA A 94 13.14 -4.14 12.08
N MET A 95 14.06 -3.77 11.18
CA MET A 95 14.83 -4.73 10.37
C MET A 95 15.66 -5.66 11.25
N TYR A 96 16.36 -5.11 12.25
CA TYR A 96 17.10 -5.93 13.21
C TYR A 96 16.18 -6.91 13.95
N SER A 97 15.03 -6.45 14.44
CA SER A 97 14.06 -7.32 15.09
C SER A 97 13.48 -8.38 14.15
N LEU A 98 13.22 -8.04 12.89
CA LEU A 98 12.75 -8.96 11.87
C LEU A 98 13.77 -10.05 11.57
N GLU A 99 15.05 -9.69 11.48
CA GLU A 99 16.14 -10.66 11.30
C GLU A 99 16.22 -11.66 12.46
N GLN A 100 16.00 -11.20 13.71
CA GLN A 100 15.97 -12.10 14.86
C GLN A 100 14.72 -12.99 14.91
N ASN A 101 13.56 -12.42 14.56
CA ASN A 101 12.27 -13.11 14.70
C ASN A 101 11.94 -14.05 13.53
N ASP A 102 12.35 -13.69 12.31
CA ASP A 102 12.13 -14.47 11.08
C ASP A 102 13.35 -14.35 10.14
N PRO A 103 14.51 -14.93 10.52
CA PRO A 103 15.76 -14.79 9.77
C PRO A 103 15.66 -15.34 8.34
N LYS A 104 14.84 -16.37 8.13
CA LYS A 104 14.63 -16.95 6.81
C LYS A 104 13.92 -15.97 5.90
N TYR A 105 12.79 -15.42 6.35
CA TYR A 105 12.04 -14.48 5.53
C TYR A 105 12.79 -13.16 5.32
N PHE A 106 13.51 -12.70 6.35
CA PHE A 106 14.43 -11.58 6.21
C PHE A 106 15.48 -11.83 5.10
N LYS A 107 16.16 -12.99 5.10
CA LYS A 107 17.15 -13.34 4.07
C LYS A 107 16.54 -13.41 2.66
N GLU A 108 15.34 -13.96 2.53
CA GLU A 108 14.63 -14.07 1.24
C GLU A 108 14.34 -12.69 0.62
N PHE A 109 14.04 -11.68 1.44
CA PHE A 109 13.61 -10.35 1.00
C PHE A 109 14.58 -9.21 1.35
N ALA A 110 15.76 -9.51 1.89
CA ALA A 110 16.76 -8.50 2.24
C ALA A 110 17.06 -7.49 1.10
N PRO A 111 17.10 -7.87 -0.20
CA PRO A 111 17.34 -6.91 -1.26
C PRO A 111 16.29 -5.79 -1.37
N ILE A 112 15.01 -6.06 -1.08
CA ILE A 112 13.94 -5.04 -1.18
C ILE A 112 13.87 -4.11 0.03
N LEU A 113 14.60 -4.47 1.09
CA LEU A 113 14.81 -3.64 2.29
C LEU A 113 16.10 -2.81 2.18
N GLY A 114 16.88 -3.01 1.11
CA GLY A 114 18.10 -2.27 0.85
C GLY A 114 17.84 -0.79 0.54
N PRO A 115 18.82 0.10 0.82
CA PRO A 115 18.71 1.50 0.43
C PRO A 115 18.62 1.62 -1.10
N HIS A 116 17.82 2.58 -1.58
CA HIS A 116 17.63 2.88 -3.01
C HIS A 116 17.03 1.76 -3.86
N PHE A 117 16.49 0.68 -3.26
CA PHE A 117 15.79 -0.34 -4.03
C PHE A 117 14.52 0.21 -4.70
N TRP A 118 13.78 1.05 -3.98
CA TRP A 118 12.52 1.63 -4.44
C TRP A 118 12.74 2.92 -5.21
N VAL A 119 12.32 2.92 -6.48
CA VAL A 119 12.27 4.08 -7.37
C VAL A 119 10.81 4.52 -7.54
N PHE A 120 10.58 5.83 -7.54
CA PHE A 120 9.25 6.41 -7.63
C PHE A 120 9.05 7.10 -8.99
N PRO A 121 7.81 7.14 -9.53
CA PRO A 121 7.55 7.70 -10.84
C PRO A 121 7.84 9.21 -10.90
N HIS A 122 8.53 9.64 -11.95
CA HIS A 122 8.73 11.05 -12.27
C HIS A 122 7.71 11.60 -13.26
N SER A 123 6.97 10.71 -13.91
CA SER A 123 5.90 11.00 -14.86
C SER A 123 4.68 10.18 -14.53
N TRP A 124 3.50 10.74 -14.78
CA TRP A 124 2.24 10.12 -14.44
C TRP A 124 1.45 9.73 -15.68
N ASN A 125 0.85 8.55 -15.63
CA ASN A 125 -0.08 8.04 -16.63
C ASN A 125 -1.46 7.83 -15.98
N GLN A 126 -2.48 7.58 -16.80
CA GLN A 126 -3.81 7.19 -16.35
C GLN A 126 -4.10 5.75 -16.75
N THR A 127 -4.96 5.07 -16.00
CA THR A 127 -5.41 3.73 -16.40
C THR A 127 -6.34 3.83 -17.61
N ASP A 128 -6.19 2.88 -18.53
CA ASP A 128 -7.16 2.66 -19.61
C ASP A 128 -8.12 1.56 -19.16
N THR A 129 -9.38 1.93 -18.89
CA THR A 129 -10.41 1.01 -18.40
C THR A 129 -10.73 -0.11 -19.39
N LEU A 130 -10.43 0.06 -20.68
CA LEU A 130 -10.60 -0.97 -21.70
C LEU A 130 -9.61 -2.14 -21.55
N LEU A 131 -8.49 -1.92 -20.85
CA LEU A 131 -7.49 -2.96 -20.56
C LEU A 131 -7.83 -3.79 -19.32
N ALA A 132 -8.82 -3.38 -18.53
CA ALA A 132 -9.24 -4.12 -17.36
C ALA A 132 -9.82 -5.48 -17.77
N TYR A 133 -9.62 -6.52 -16.94
CA TYR A 133 -10.20 -7.82 -17.20
C TYR A 133 -11.73 -7.75 -17.35
N THR A 134 -12.25 -8.42 -18.37
CA THR A 134 -13.69 -8.52 -18.62
C THR A 134 -14.40 -9.19 -17.45
N SER A 135 -13.84 -10.31 -16.98
CA SER A 135 -14.25 -11.01 -15.76
C SER A 135 -13.05 -11.32 -14.87
N PHE A 136 -13.30 -11.34 -13.57
CA PHE A 136 -12.34 -11.78 -12.57
C PHE A 136 -12.59 -13.25 -12.25
N GLY A 137 -11.55 -14.06 -12.35
CA GLY A 137 -11.52 -15.42 -11.86
C GLY A 137 -11.34 -15.47 -10.34
N SER A 138 -10.92 -16.64 -9.85
CA SER A 138 -10.63 -16.86 -8.42
C SER A 138 -9.67 -15.82 -7.86
N SER A 139 -9.99 -15.26 -6.69
CA SER A 139 -9.08 -14.40 -5.90
C SER A 139 -7.81 -15.12 -5.45
N LYS A 140 -7.80 -16.45 -5.53
CA LYS A 140 -6.65 -17.32 -5.25
C LYS A 140 -6.18 -17.98 -6.55
N CYS A 141 -5.58 -17.19 -7.44
CA CYS A 141 -4.95 -17.72 -8.65
C CYS A 141 -3.74 -18.61 -8.33
N PHE A 142 -3.00 -18.24 -7.28
CA PHE A 142 -1.85 -18.96 -6.75
C PHE A 142 -1.73 -18.65 -5.25
N THR A 143 -0.78 -19.32 -4.57
CA THR A 143 -0.54 -19.09 -3.13
C THR A 143 0.58 -18.07 -2.91
N GLU A 144 0.55 -17.38 -1.78
CA GLU A 144 1.63 -16.49 -1.32
C GLU A 144 3.00 -17.17 -1.40
N LYS A 145 3.10 -18.43 -0.94
CA LYS A 145 4.33 -19.24 -1.05
C LYS A 145 4.84 -19.36 -2.49
N THR A 146 3.93 -19.47 -3.46
CA THR A 146 4.29 -19.59 -4.87
C THR A 146 4.82 -18.27 -5.42
N SER A 147 4.19 -17.14 -5.07
CA SER A 147 4.70 -15.82 -5.45
C SER A 147 6.01 -15.47 -4.76
N ASP A 148 6.16 -15.78 -3.48
CA ASP A 148 7.39 -15.51 -2.71
C ASP A 148 8.57 -16.24 -3.33
N MET A 149 8.36 -17.51 -3.69
CA MET A 149 9.35 -18.27 -4.44
C MET A 149 9.75 -17.52 -5.73
N CYS A 150 8.80 -17.01 -6.49
CA CYS A 150 9.10 -16.25 -7.71
C CYS A 150 9.85 -14.95 -7.43
N TYR A 151 9.53 -14.23 -6.35
CA TYR A 151 10.30 -13.07 -5.92
C TYR A 151 11.74 -13.45 -5.57
N THR A 152 11.97 -14.53 -4.81
CA THR A 152 13.33 -14.94 -4.47
C THR A 152 14.18 -15.30 -5.70
N TYR A 153 13.58 -15.81 -6.78
CA TYR A 153 14.25 -16.01 -8.07
C TYR A 153 14.64 -14.69 -8.74
N LEU A 154 13.77 -13.67 -8.69
CA LEU A 154 14.11 -12.33 -9.19
C LEU A 154 15.19 -11.65 -8.36
N LEU A 155 15.08 -11.74 -7.04
CA LEU A 155 15.99 -11.09 -6.11
C LEU A 155 17.35 -11.80 -6.04
N GLY A 156 17.42 -13.08 -6.39
CA GLY A 156 18.64 -13.89 -6.33
C GLY A 156 18.87 -14.56 -4.97
N THR A 157 17.83 -14.62 -4.13
CA THR A 157 17.88 -15.13 -2.75
C THR A 157 17.36 -16.56 -2.61
N TRP A 158 16.95 -17.19 -3.71
CA TRP A 158 16.44 -18.57 -3.76
C TRP A 158 17.46 -19.64 -3.34
N LYS A 159 18.76 -19.30 -3.33
CA LYS A 159 19.84 -20.08 -2.74
C LYS A 159 21.01 -19.16 -2.38
N GLU A 160 22.01 -19.69 -1.67
CA GLU A 160 23.26 -18.97 -1.45
C GLU A 160 23.95 -18.66 -2.78
N ASN A 161 24.31 -17.39 -2.98
CA ASN A 161 24.86 -16.87 -4.24
C ASN A 161 23.96 -17.19 -5.45
N GLY A 162 22.64 -17.14 -5.25
CA GLY A 162 21.66 -17.31 -6.32
C GLY A 162 21.79 -16.22 -7.38
N LYS A 163 21.69 -16.62 -8.65
CA LYS A 163 21.59 -15.65 -9.74
C LYS A 163 20.25 -14.90 -9.63
N SER A 164 20.28 -13.57 -9.68
CA SER A 164 19.08 -12.72 -9.75
C SER A 164 18.44 -12.76 -11.15
N CYS A 165 17.22 -12.22 -11.27
CA CYS A 165 16.49 -12.12 -12.53
C CYS A 165 16.23 -13.46 -13.22
N VAL A 166 16.07 -14.53 -12.45
CA VAL A 166 15.71 -15.85 -12.98
C VAL A 166 14.20 -15.94 -13.15
N VAL A 167 13.74 -16.29 -14.35
CA VAL A 167 12.32 -16.49 -14.65
C VAL A 167 12.07 -17.96 -14.98
N THR A 168 11.54 -18.71 -14.02
CA THR A 168 11.13 -20.11 -14.26
C THR A 168 9.83 -20.16 -15.07
N SER A 169 9.55 -21.30 -15.72
CA SER A 169 8.29 -21.52 -16.43
C SER A 169 7.08 -21.36 -15.51
N THR A 170 7.16 -21.87 -14.28
CA THR A 170 6.12 -21.69 -13.26
C THR A 170 5.89 -20.22 -12.95
N CYS A 171 6.95 -19.44 -12.71
CA CYS A 171 6.83 -18.02 -12.38
C CYS A 171 6.27 -17.22 -13.54
N ARG A 172 6.73 -17.48 -14.78
CA ARG A 172 6.15 -16.88 -15.98
C ARG A 172 4.65 -17.14 -16.04
N ASN A 173 4.25 -18.42 -15.97
CA ASN A 173 2.85 -18.83 -16.14
C ASN A 173 1.90 -18.21 -15.12
N ILE A 174 2.30 -18.12 -13.84
CA ILE A 174 1.42 -17.56 -12.80
C ILE A 174 1.44 -16.03 -12.81
N MET A 175 2.60 -15.41 -13.07
CA MET A 175 2.75 -13.96 -12.98
C MET A 175 2.14 -13.24 -14.19
N THR A 176 1.98 -13.94 -15.32
CA THR A 176 1.30 -13.43 -16.52
C THR A 176 -0.13 -13.93 -16.69
N LYS A 177 -0.65 -14.71 -15.73
CA LYS A 177 -1.99 -15.30 -15.83
C LYS A 177 -3.06 -14.22 -15.80
N LEU A 178 -3.82 -14.09 -16.88
CA LEU A 178 -4.91 -13.11 -16.96
C LEU A 178 -6.11 -13.52 -16.09
N GLY A 179 -6.92 -12.53 -15.70
CA GLY A 179 -8.15 -12.74 -14.94
C GLY A 179 -7.98 -12.94 -13.44
N CYS A 180 -6.78 -12.81 -12.88
CA CYS A 180 -6.59 -12.85 -11.43
C CYS A 180 -7.17 -11.62 -10.73
N SER A 181 -7.56 -11.77 -9.46
CA SER A 181 -8.13 -10.71 -8.63
C SER A 181 -7.54 -10.70 -7.23
N GLY A 182 -7.83 -9.64 -6.47
CA GLY A 182 -7.35 -9.47 -5.09
C GLY A 182 -5.83 -9.53 -4.98
N TYR A 183 -5.32 -10.06 -3.87
CA TYR A 183 -3.88 -10.17 -3.60
C TYR A 183 -3.11 -10.94 -4.68
N SER A 184 -3.74 -11.87 -5.40
CA SER A 184 -3.06 -12.52 -6.53
C SER A 184 -2.66 -11.49 -7.60
N LEU A 185 -3.52 -10.53 -7.89
CA LEU A 185 -3.25 -9.46 -8.86
C LEU A 185 -2.17 -8.50 -8.35
N SER A 186 -2.20 -8.17 -7.06
CA SER A 186 -1.15 -7.39 -6.38
C SER A 186 0.21 -8.03 -6.50
N HIS A 187 0.26 -9.35 -6.31
CA HIS A 187 1.50 -10.11 -6.42
C HIS A 187 2.03 -10.18 -7.87
N GLN A 188 1.13 -10.26 -8.85
CA GLN A 188 1.53 -10.13 -10.26
C GLN A 188 2.16 -8.77 -10.52
N LEU A 189 1.55 -7.68 -10.07
CA LEU A 189 2.11 -6.34 -10.25
C LEU A 189 3.46 -6.18 -9.54
N PHE A 190 3.57 -6.63 -8.29
CA PHE A 190 4.82 -6.60 -7.53
C PHE A 190 5.97 -7.33 -8.23
N TYR A 191 5.69 -8.46 -8.88
CA TYR A 191 6.70 -9.21 -9.63
C TYR A 191 7.37 -8.36 -10.73
N PHE A 192 6.56 -7.63 -11.51
CA PHE A 192 7.09 -6.74 -12.55
C PHE A 192 7.75 -5.49 -11.95
N MET A 193 7.24 -4.96 -10.83
CA MET A 193 7.91 -3.87 -10.11
C MET A 193 9.30 -4.28 -9.63
N PHE A 194 9.46 -5.46 -9.03
CA PHE A 194 10.78 -5.96 -8.60
C PHE A 194 11.72 -6.19 -9.78
N ALA A 195 11.22 -6.71 -10.89
CA ALA A 195 12.03 -6.90 -12.08
C ALA A 195 12.58 -5.56 -12.60
N ASP A 196 11.76 -4.51 -12.64
CA ASP A 196 12.19 -3.17 -13.06
C ASP A 196 13.21 -2.58 -12.08
N MET A 197 12.97 -2.65 -10.76
CA MET A 197 13.92 -2.17 -9.73
C MET A 197 15.27 -2.90 -9.79
N LYS A 198 15.25 -4.19 -10.13
CA LYS A 198 16.45 -5.02 -10.28
C LYS A 198 17.14 -4.83 -11.64
N GLY A 199 16.54 -4.12 -12.58
CA GLY A 199 17.06 -3.99 -13.94
C GLY A 199 17.09 -5.32 -14.70
N CYS A 200 16.11 -6.19 -14.47
CA CYS A 200 16.04 -7.49 -15.12
C CYS A 200 15.76 -7.36 -16.62
N SER A 201 16.54 -8.06 -17.45
CA SER A 201 16.50 -7.96 -18.91
C SER A 201 15.89 -9.19 -19.61
N ASP A 202 15.18 -10.06 -18.89
CA ASP A 202 14.44 -11.17 -19.51
C ASP A 202 13.40 -10.60 -20.50
N HIS A 203 13.14 -11.30 -21.61
CA HIS A 203 12.16 -10.89 -22.60
C HIS A 203 10.77 -10.60 -21.99
N LEU A 204 10.41 -11.27 -20.89
CA LEU A 204 9.18 -10.98 -20.15
C LEU A 204 9.09 -9.53 -19.67
N PHE A 205 10.21 -8.96 -19.23
CA PHE A 205 10.24 -7.64 -18.61
C PHE A 205 10.42 -6.51 -19.63
N LEU A 206 10.78 -6.84 -20.88
CA LEU A 206 10.67 -5.89 -21.99
C LEU A 206 9.22 -5.43 -22.22
N THR A 207 8.24 -6.22 -21.77
CA THR A 207 6.81 -5.87 -21.80
C THR A 207 6.25 -5.56 -20.40
N SER A 208 7.09 -5.19 -19.42
CA SER A 208 6.66 -4.82 -18.06
C SER A 208 5.53 -3.78 -18.08
N GLN A 209 5.65 -2.74 -18.91
CA GLN A 209 4.64 -1.68 -18.99
C GLN A 209 3.28 -2.20 -19.49
N TYR A 210 3.27 -3.15 -20.42
CA TYR A 210 2.04 -3.77 -20.92
C TYR A 210 1.28 -4.48 -19.79
N TYR A 211 1.99 -5.28 -18.99
CA TYR A 211 1.38 -5.96 -17.84
C TYR A 211 0.94 -4.98 -16.75
N LYS A 212 1.76 -3.96 -16.44
CA LYS A 212 1.38 -2.90 -15.49
C LYS A 212 0.10 -2.17 -15.91
N ASN A 213 -0.05 -1.85 -17.19
CA ASN A 213 -1.27 -1.21 -17.71
C ASN A 213 -2.51 -2.09 -17.47
N ILE A 214 -2.43 -3.39 -17.80
CA ILE A 214 -3.55 -4.34 -17.62
C ILE A 214 -3.88 -4.53 -16.14
N PHE A 215 -2.86 -4.74 -15.30
CA PHE A 215 -3.05 -4.99 -13.88
C PHE A 215 -3.62 -3.77 -13.18
N CYS A 216 -3.10 -2.57 -13.46
CA CYS A 216 -3.60 -1.35 -12.84
C CYS A 216 -4.97 -0.93 -13.36
N ALA A 217 -5.28 -1.14 -14.64
CA ALA A 217 -6.67 -0.99 -15.12
C ALA A 217 -7.64 -1.93 -14.39
N SER A 218 -7.21 -3.17 -14.16
CA SER A 218 -7.99 -4.18 -13.43
C SER A 218 -8.14 -3.83 -11.94
N MET A 219 -7.08 -3.35 -11.29
CA MET A 219 -7.13 -2.85 -9.90
C MET A 219 -7.99 -1.59 -9.77
N MET A 220 -7.96 -0.68 -10.75
CA MET A 220 -8.84 0.49 -10.79
C MET A 220 -10.31 0.06 -10.86
N LYS A 221 -10.64 -0.90 -11.72
CA LYS A 221 -11.99 -1.49 -11.80
C LYS A 221 -12.43 -2.07 -10.46
N ILE A 222 -11.54 -2.79 -9.76
CA ILE A 222 -11.81 -3.31 -8.41
C ILE A 222 -12.05 -2.17 -7.40
N ASN A 223 -11.20 -1.14 -7.38
CA ASN A 223 -11.37 -0.02 -6.44
C ASN A 223 -12.64 0.78 -6.68
N LEU A 224 -13.06 0.95 -7.93
CA LEU A 224 -14.35 1.56 -8.27
C LEU A 224 -15.53 0.72 -7.77
N GLN A 225 -15.42 -0.61 -7.81
CA GLN A 225 -16.43 -1.51 -7.25
C GLN A 225 -16.46 -1.45 -5.71
N ILE A 226 -15.30 -1.38 -5.06
CA ILE A 226 -15.21 -1.18 -3.60
C ILE A 226 -15.86 0.15 -3.19
N GLU A 227 -15.61 1.20 -3.96
CA GLU A 227 -16.24 2.51 -3.77
C GLU A 227 -17.76 2.43 -3.95
N SER A 228 -18.27 1.79 -5.01
CA SER A 228 -19.72 1.65 -5.22
C SER A 228 -20.40 0.85 -4.11
N ASN A 229 -19.67 -0.05 -3.46
CA ASN A 229 -20.14 -0.85 -2.34
C ASN A 229 -19.97 -0.15 -0.98
N GLY A 230 -19.57 1.13 -0.96
CA GLY A 230 -19.51 1.93 0.27
C GLY A 230 -18.27 1.67 1.15
N PHE A 231 -17.21 1.07 0.59
CA PHE A 231 -15.94 0.82 1.30
C PHE A 231 -16.09 -0.10 2.54
N GLU A 232 -16.71 -1.27 2.34
CA GLU A 232 -16.82 -2.33 3.34
C GLU A 232 -15.47 -2.60 4.02
N SER A 233 -15.47 -2.82 5.34
CA SER A 233 -14.25 -2.96 6.15
C SER A 233 -13.29 -4.03 5.62
N SER A 234 -13.83 -5.18 5.22
CA SER A 234 -13.10 -6.31 4.63
C SER A 234 -12.34 -5.97 3.33
N SER A 235 -12.71 -4.89 2.65
CA SER A 235 -12.15 -4.48 1.36
C SER A 235 -11.13 -3.34 1.45
N ARG A 236 -11.04 -2.66 2.60
CA ARG A 236 -10.19 -1.47 2.79
C ARG A 236 -8.71 -1.76 2.61
N ASP A 237 -8.29 -2.94 3.05
CA ASP A 237 -6.92 -3.45 2.95
C ASP A 237 -6.48 -3.52 1.47
N LEU A 238 -7.21 -4.30 0.67
CA LEU A 238 -7.00 -4.43 -0.76
C LEU A 238 -7.15 -3.09 -1.51
N PHE A 239 -8.09 -2.24 -1.08
CA PHE A 239 -8.30 -0.93 -1.68
C PHE A 239 -7.06 -0.04 -1.57
N MET A 240 -6.46 0.03 -0.37
CA MET A 240 -5.22 0.77 -0.12
C MET A 240 -4.03 0.09 -0.82
N GLU A 241 -3.97 -1.24 -0.84
CA GLU A 241 -2.92 -1.97 -1.56
C GLU A 241 -2.90 -1.60 -3.04
N ASN A 242 -4.06 -1.60 -3.71
CA ASN A 242 -4.18 -1.19 -5.10
C ASN A 242 -3.69 0.26 -5.33
N ILE A 243 -4.03 1.19 -4.43
CA ILE A 243 -3.58 2.59 -4.51
C ILE A 243 -2.06 2.69 -4.37
N MET A 244 -1.49 2.01 -3.38
CA MET A 244 -0.06 1.97 -3.16
C MET A 244 0.65 1.44 -4.42
N LEU A 245 0.30 0.25 -4.90
CA LEU A 245 1.05 -0.42 -5.98
C LEU A 245 0.90 0.27 -7.33
N CYS A 246 -0.31 0.69 -7.69
CA CYS A 246 -0.52 1.37 -8.96
C CYS A 246 -0.04 2.82 -8.93
N GLY A 247 -0.13 3.50 -7.79
CA GLY A 247 0.51 4.79 -7.59
C GLY A 247 2.03 4.69 -7.76
N MET A 248 2.67 3.70 -7.13
CA MET A 248 4.11 3.40 -7.34
C MET A 248 4.44 3.02 -8.78
N SER A 249 3.49 2.44 -9.51
CA SER A 249 3.64 2.07 -10.92
C SER A 249 3.38 3.23 -11.90
N GLY A 250 3.08 4.43 -11.39
CA GLY A 250 2.94 5.65 -12.19
C GLY A 250 1.51 6.00 -12.61
N PHE A 251 0.48 5.39 -12.01
CA PHE A 251 -0.92 5.67 -12.35
C PHE A 251 -1.54 6.69 -11.38
N SER A 252 -1.66 7.95 -11.80
CA SER A 252 -2.09 9.06 -10.93
C SER A 252 -3.58 9.08 -10.61
N ASP A 253 -4.39 8.41 -11.41
CA ASP A 253 -5.83 8.33 -11.24
C ASP A 253 -6.26 7.52 -9.99
N PHE A 254 -5.32 6.85 -9.31
CA PHE A 254 -5.50 6.29 -7.97
C PHE A 254 -5.44 7.33 -6.85
N TYR A 255 -4.80 8.49 -7.07
CA TYR A 255 -4.68 9.54 -6.06
C TYR A 255 -5.90 10.47 -6.02
N LYS A 256 -7.12 9.91 -5.97
CA LYS A 256 -8.36 10.70 -5.88
C LYS A 256 -8.53 11.28 -4.47
N LEU A 257 -8.76 12.59 -4.33
CA LEU A 257 -8.97 13.23 -3.02
C LEU A 257 -10.10 12.60 -2.20
N ARG A 258 -11.22 12.23 -2.85
CA ARG A 258 -12.32 11.51 -2.20
C ARG A 258 -11.91 10.16 -1.61
N TRP A 259 -10.94 9.48 -2.21
CA TRP A 259 -10.42 8.21 -1.68
C TRP A 259 -9.47 8.47 -0.51
N LEU A 260 -8.64 9.52 -0.59
CA LEU A 260 -7.81 9.95 0.53
C LEU A 260 -8.64 10.30 1.77
N GLU A 261 -9.75 11.01 1.62
CA GLU A 261 -10.65 11.32 2.73
C GLU A 261 -11.14 10.07 3.46
N LYS A 262 -11.45 9.00 2.71
CA LYS A 262 -11.84 7.71 3.30
C LYS A 262 -10.68 7.05 4.03
N ILE A 263 -9.50 6.99 3.40
CA ILE A 263 -8.30 6.41 4.01
C ILE A 263 -7.98 7.12 5.33
N LEU A 264 -7.93 8.45 5.34
CA LEU A 264 -7.67 9.23 6.56
C LEU A 264 -8.69 8.94 7.67
N ALA A 265 -9.95 8.70 7.32
CA ALA A 265 -11.01 8.35 8.27
C ALA A 265 -10.91 6.92 8.81
N TRP A 266 -10.15 6.03 8.16
CA TRP A 266 -9.92 4.66 8.63
C TRP A 266 -8.77 4.53 9.61
N GLN A 267 -7.92 5.56 9.75
CA GLN A 267 -6.86 5.56 10.75
C GLN A 267 -7.47 5.53 12.15
N LYS A 268 -7.00 4.62 12.99
CA LYS A 268 -7.47 4.55 14.38
C LYS A 268 -7.00 5.78 15.16
N PRO A 269 -7.90 6.58 15.77
CA PRO A 269 -7.52 7.84 16.38
C PRO A 269 -6.53 7.74 17.54
N LYS A 270 -6.59 6.65 18.33
CA LYS A 270 -5.73 6.44 19.50
C LYS A 270 -4.42 5.76 19.13
N GLU A 271 -4.49 4.68 18.36
CA GLU A 271 -3.34 3.84 18.03
C GLU A 271 -2.51 4.39 16.86
N GLY A 272 -3.11 5.19 15.97
CA GLY A 272 -2.46 5.75 14.79
C GLY A 272 -2.23 4.75 13.63
N CYS A 273 -2.62 3.50 13.83
CA CYS A 273 -2.49 2.40 12.87
C CYS A 273 -3.73 2.26 11.96
N PHE A 274 -3.70 1.25 11.09
CA PHE A 274 -4.82 0.81 10.26
C PHE A 274 -5.10 -0.68 10.51
N GLY A 275 -6.35 -1.10 10.35
CA GLY A 275 -6.79 -2.48 10.53
C GLY A 275 -8.32 -2.57 10.60
N GLU A 276 -8.84 -3.70 11.08
CA GLU A 276 -10.29 -3.92 11.19
C GLU A 276 -10.92 -3.05 12.30
N PRO A 277 -12.17 -2.59 12.10
CA PRO A 277 -12.97 -2.03 13.20
C PRO A 277 -13.05 -3.02 14.38
N ILE A 278 -13.11 -2.50 15.61
CA ILE A 278 -13.14 -3.35 16.82
C ILE A 278 -14.38 -4.24 16.83
N GLU A 279 -15.53 -3.72 16.39
CA GLU A 279 -16.80 -4.46 16.28
C GLU A 279 -16.71 -5.65 15.31
N ASP A 280 -16.06 -5.46 14.17
CA ASP A 280 -15.82 -6.52 13.18
C ASP A 280 -14.78 -7.53 13.69
N PHE A 281 -13.80 -7.08 14.47
CA PHE A 281 -12.79 -7.94 15.11
C PHE A 281 -13.40 -8.85 16.17
N GLU A 282 -14.33 -8.34 16.99
CA GLU A 282 -15.06 -9.15 17.98
C GLU A 282 -15.98 -10.17 17.30
N TYR A 283 -16.57 -9.83 16.16
CA TYR A 283 -17.42 -10.73 15.38
C TYR A 283 -16.61 -11.80 14.62
N SER A 284 -15.42 -11.46 14.12
CA SER A 284 -14.49 -12.40 13.47
C SER A 284 -13.69 -13.26 14.48
N ALA A 285 -13.70 -12.88 15.75
CA ALA A 285 -13.15 -13.66 16.87
C ALA A 285 -14.02 -14.86 17.31
N GLY A 286 -14.83 -15.42 16.38
CA GLY A 286 -15.48 -16.73 16.52
C GLY A 286 -14.49 -17.88 16.77
N THR A 287 -15.04 -19.10 16.94
CA THR A 287 -14.35 -20.29 17.48
C THR A 287 -12.94 -20.52 16.94
N GLU A 288 -12.08 -21.14 17.75
CA GLU A 288 -10.64 -21.33 17.53
C GLU A 288 -10.26 -21.94 16.15
N ASP A 289 -11.18 -22.66 15.51
CA ASP A 289 -11.07 -23.19 14.15
C ASP A 289 -11.29 -22.14 13.02
N GLN A 290 -12.16 -21.15 13.21
CA GLN A 290 -12.26 -19.99 12.30
C GLN A 290 -11.03 -19.11 12.37
N LYS A 291 -10.45 -18.93 13.58
CA LYS A 291 -9.15 -18.25 13.77
C LYS A 291 -8.02 -18.94 13.00
N LYS A 292 -8.01 -20.29 12.95
CA LYS A 292 -7.04 -21.06 12.14
C LYS A 292 -7.26 -20.92 10.63
N LEU A 293 -8.51 -20.82 10.16
CA LEU A 293 -8.84 -20.67 8.74
C LEU A 293 -8.50 -19.27 8.20
N LEU A 294 -8.81 -18.20 8.94
CA LEU A 294 -8.43 -16.83 8.57
C LEU A 294 -6.90 -16.65 8.62
N ARG A 295 -6.23 -17.14 9.69
CA ARG A 295 -4.74 -17.25 9.74
C ARG A 295 -4.16 -18.09 8.60
N ARG A 296 -4.86 -19.14 8.13
CA ARG A 296 -4.38 -20.01 7.05
C ARG A 296 -4.43 -19.36 5.67
N VAL A 297 -5.31 -18.37 5.47
CA VAL A 297 -5.51 -17.67 4.19
C VAL A 297 -4.62 -16.41 4.08
N LYS A 298 -4.32 -15.75 5.20
CA LYS A 298 -3.40 -14.59 5.31
C LYS A 298 -2.19 -14.99 6.17
N ARG A 299 -1.35 -15.92 5.68
CA ARG A 299 -0.37 -16.69 6.51
C ARG A 299 0.67 -15.86 7.27
N ARG A 300 0.82 -14.56 6.97
CA ARG A 300 1.78 -13.67 7.65
C ARG A 300 1.15 -12.39 8.20
N GLU A 301 -0.15 -12.18 8.05
CA GLU A 301 -0.78 -10.98 8.60
C GLU A 301 -0.68 -11.02 10.13
N LYS A 302 -0.05 -9.99 10.70
CA LYS A 302 0.03 -9.80 12.14
C LYS A 302 -1.00 -8.74 12.55
N MET A 303 -2.15 -9.23 12.99
CA MET A 303 -3.18 -8.46 13.68
C MET A 303 -2.87 -8.37 15.17
N PHE A 304 -3.16 -7.21 15.75
CA PHE A 304 -2.94 -6.88 17.15
C PHE A 304 -4.27 -6.86 17.90
N THR A 305 -4.22 -6.96 19.24
CA THR A 305 -5.42 -6.98 20.10
C THR A 305 -6.18 -5.66 20.14
N ASP A 306 -5.56 -4.57 19.69
CA ASP A 306 -6.15 -3.24 19.50
C ASP A 306 -6.82 -3.09 18.11
N GLY A 307 -6.85 -4.18 17.33
CA GLY A 307 -7.39 -4.23 15.97
C GLY A 307 -6.50 -3.54 14.94
N CYS A 308 -5.26 -3.18 15.27
CA CYS A 308 -4.25 -2.81 14.28
C CYS A 308 -3.85 -4.03 13.44
N SER A 309 -3.48 -3.82 12.17
CA SER A 309 -2.86 -4.83 11.31
C SER A 309 -1.54 -4.29 10.78
N SER A 310 -0.49 -5.11 10.84
CA SER A 310 0.81 -4.78 10.27
C SER A 310 0.70 -4.53 8.76
N HIS A 311 -0.02 -5.42 8.05
CA HIS A 311 -0.19 -5.33 6.61
C HIS A 311 -1.06 -4.14 6.21
N SER A 312 -2.23 -3.96 6.84
CA SER A 312 -3.09 -2.80 6.55
C SER A 312 -2.41 -1.47 6.83
N THR A 313 -1.61 -1.41 7.90
CA THR A 313 -0.80 -0.22 8.19
C THR A 313 0.26 0.00 7.11
N ALA A 314 0.91 -1.06 6.62
CA ALA A 314 1.90 -0.98 5.55
C ALA A 314 1.33 -0.37 4.26
N VAL A 315 0.21 -0.90 3.78
CA VAL A 315 -0.42 -0.44 2.53
C VAL A 315 -1.03 0.96 2.69
N ALA A 316 -1.52 1.30 3.88
CA ALA A 316 -2.00 2.63 4.20
C ALA A 316 -0.87 3.67 4.16
N VAL A 317 0.28 3.38 4.78
CA VAL A 317 1.41 4.34 4.76
C VAL A 317 2.04 4.47 3.37
N GLY A 318 2.11 3.39 2.60
CA GLY A 318 2.52 3.45 1.20
C GLY A 318 1.57 4.31 0.37
N SER A 319 0.26 4.15 0.56
CA SER A 319 -0.76 4.98 -0.09
C SER A 319 -0.65 6.45 0.30
N LEU A 320 -0.62 6.76 1.60
CA LEU A 320 -0.53 8.13 2.12
C LEU A 320 0.78 8.82 1.70
N GLY A 321 1.90 8.10 1.72
CA GLY A 321 3.18 8.58 1.18
C GLY A 321 3.07 8.93 -0.30
N GLY A 322 2.42 8.06 -1.09
CA GLY A 322 2.14 8.32 -2.50
C GLY A 322 1.24 9.53 -2.74
N PHE A 323 0.19 9.71 -1.94
CA PHE A 323 -0.66 10.90 -1.98
C PHE A 323 0.15 12.17 -1.71
N LEU A 324 0.98 12.17 -0.65
CA LEU A 324 1.83 13.32 -0.35
C LEU A 324 2.82 13.59 -1.49
N TYR A 325 3.45 12.55 -2.03
CA TYR A 325 4.38 12.68 -3.14
C TYR A 325 3.71 13.26 -4.39
N TYR A 326 2.53 12.77 -4.76
CA TYR A 326 1.77 13.24 -5.92
C TYR A 326 1.29 14.69 -5.77
N TYR A 327 0.73 15.06 -4.61
CA TYR A 327 0.21 16.42 -4.39
C TYR A 327 1.29 17.45 -3.98
N CYS A 328 2.52 17.02 -3.72
CA CYS A 328 3.64 17.92 -3.49
C CYS A 328 4.46 18.24 -4.76
N CYS A 329 4.34 17.43 -5.83
CA CYS A 329 5.25 17.43 -6.97
C CYS A 329 4.55 17.69 -8.31
#